data_AF-A0A7R9QZ35-F1
#
_entry.id   AF-A0A7R9QZ35-F1
#
_cell.length_a   1.000
_cell.length_b   1.000
_cell.length_c   1.000
_cell.angle_alpha   90.00
_cell.angle_beta   90.00
_cell.angle_gamma   90.00
#
_symmetry.space_group_name_H-M   'P 1'
#
loop_
_entity.id
_entity.type
_entity.pdbx_description
1 polymer ?
#
loop_
_entity_poly.entity_id
_entity_poly.type
_entity_poly.pdbx_seq_one_letter_code
_entity_poly.pdbx_strand_id
1 'polypeptide(L)'
;MSANSKAFELWSVAEKVTIGERVRVKVECIEFRAKSLYLGTNESFVIEFKYNSFTKRCEDSLRFKYLGLKKPVVTIRAVCILERILCICDSNLIVLNQNDLE
;
A
#
# COMPACT_ATOMS: atom_id res chain seq x y z
N MET A 1 27.19 2.46 -12.44
CA MET A 1 26.13 3.45 -12.14
C MET A 1 25.31 2.93 -10.98
N SER A 2 25.29 3.67 -9.86
CA SER A 2 24.86 3.20 -8.54
C SER A 2 23.33 3.03 -8.45
N ALA A 3 22.89 2.19 -7.51
CA ALA A 3 21.51 1.82 -7.21
C ALA A 3 20.58 2.99 -6.76
N ASN A 4 21.01 4.24 -6.89
CA ASN A 4 20.33 5.43 -6.36
C ASN A 4 19.28 6.03 -7.32
N SER A 5 19.23 5.66 -8.60
CA SER A 5 18.26 6.24 -9.54
C SER A 5 16.87 5.59 -9.49
N LYS A 6 16.76 4.34 -9.06
CA LYS A 6 15.49 3.59 -9.07
C LYS A 6 14.60 3.87 -7.85
N ALA A 7 15.20 4.25 -6.72
CA ALA A 7 14.44 4.65 -5.54
C ALA A 7 13.61 5.92 -5.78
N PHE A 8 14.09 6.81 -6.67
CA PHE A 8 13.41 8.05 -7.02
C PHE A 8 12.21 7.85 -7.95
N GLU A 9 12.24 6.86 -8.84
CA GLU A 9 11.11 6.53 -9.73
C GLU A 9 9.92 5.93 -8.95
N LEU A 10 10.17 5.20 -7.86
CA LEU A 10 9.12 4.74 -6.95
C LEU A 10 8.52 5.90 -6.14
N TRP A 11 9.31 6.92 -5.83
CA TRP A 11 8.90 8.06 -5.03
C TRP A 11 7.97 9.02 -5.78
N SER A 12 8.14 9.21 -7.09
CA SER A 12 7.23 10.04 -7.89
C SER A 12 5.86 9.39 -8.12
N VAL A 13 5.80 8.06 -8.19
CA VAL A 13 4.54 7.29 -8.20
C VAL A 13 3.88 7.28 -6.81
N ALA A 14 4.65 7.46 -5.74
CA ALA A 14 4.13 7.50 -4.37
C ALA A 14 3.33 8.77 -4.05
N GLU A 15 3.42 9.87 -4.80
CA GLU A 15 2.63 11.07 -4.43
C GLU A 15 1.14 10.90 -4.71
N LYS A 16 0.77 10.16 -5.77
CA LYS A 16 -0.63 9.92 -6.14
C LYS A 16 -0.79 8.57 -6.80
N VAL A 17 -1.60 7.71 -6.19
CA VAL A 17 -2.04 6.46 -6.81
C VAL A 17 -3.42 6.67 -7.39
N THR A 18 -3.64 6.18 -8.60
CA THR A 18 -4.97 6.15 -9.21
C THR A 18 -5.61 4.82 -8.87
N ILE A 19 -6.73 4.85 -8.16
CA ILE A 19 -7.59 3.67 -7.95
C ILE A 19 -8.77 3.78 -8.92
N GLY A 20 -8.93 2.79 -9.80
CA GLY A 20 -9.95 2.82 -10.87
C GLY A 20 -9.71 3.95 -11.88
N GLU A 21 -10.74 4.39 -12.61
CA GLU A 21 -10.57 5.40 -13.66
C GLU A 21 -10.46 6.85 -13.16
N ARG A 22 -10.79 7.16 -11.90
CA ARG A 22 -11.05 8.56 -11.49
C ARG A 22 -10.57 9.01 -10.12
N VAL A 23 -10.08 8.12 -9.24
CA VAL A 23 -9.75 8.53 -7.86
C VAL A 23 -8.23 8.68 -7.71
N ARG A 24 -7.76 9.92 -7.63
CA ARG A 24 -6.38 10.24 -7.22
C ARG A 24 -6.34 10.31 -5.70
N VAL A 25 -5.71 9.32 -5.07
CA VAL A 25 -5.47 9.31 -3.62
C VAL A 25 -4.01 9.62 -3.32
N LYS A 26 -3.76 10.35 -2.25
CA LYS A 26 -2.40 10.62 -1.76
C LYS A 26 -1.94 9.45 -0.91
N VAL A 27 -0.72 8.95 -1.15
CA VAL A 27 -0.11 7.93 -0.29
C VAL A 27 0.48 8.61 0.95
N GLU A 28 0.19 8.05 2.11
CA GLU A 28 0.62 8.54 3.42
C GLU A 28 1.66 7.61 4.05
N CYS A 29 1.59 6.31 3.79
CA CYS A 29 2.61 5.37 4.21
C CYS A 29 2.77 4.21 3.23
N ILE A 30 3.93 3.56 3.29
CA ILE A 30 4.32 2.45 2.42
C ILE A 30 4.97 1.36 3.28
N GLU A 31 4.66 0.11 2.99
CA GLU A 31 5.33 -1.07 3.55
C GLU A 31 5.56 -2.10 2.44
N PHE A 32 6.80 -2.53 2.23
CA PHE A 32 7.09 -3.64 1.32
C PHE A 32 7.43 -4.89 2.11
N ARG A 33 6.73 -6.01 1.85
CA ARG A 33 7.04 -7.27 2.50
C ARG A 33 6.79 -8.47 1.59
N ALA A 34 7.76 -9.39 1.58
CA ALA A 34 7.79 -10.54 0.68
C ALA A 34 7.65 -10.12 -0.81
N LYS A 35 6.48 -10.36 -1.41
CA LYS A 35 6.16 -9.97 -2.80
C LYS A 35 4.96 -9.01 -2.86
N SER A 36 4.67 -8.32 -1.76
CA SER A 36 3.55 -7.39 -1.66
C SER A 36 4.05 -6.00 -1.24
N LEU A 37 3.60 -5.00 -1.98
CA LEU A 37 3.75 -3.59 -1.63
C LEU A 37 2.41 -3.08 -1.11
N TYR A 38 2.37 -2.64 0.15
CA TYR A 38 1.19 -2.08 0.78
C TYR A 38 1.29 -0.55 0.84
N LEU A 39 0.21 0.12 0.47
CA LEU A 39 0.08 1.57 0.53
C LEU A 39 -1.09 1.96 1.43
N GLY A 40 -0.85 2.90 2.34
CA GLY A 40 -1.88 3.56 3.13
C GLY A 40 -2.16 4.93 2.55
N THR A 41 -3.41 5.33 2.42
CA THR A 41 -3.78 6.60 1.78
C THR A 41 -4.39 7.60 2.75
N ASN A 42 -4.50 8.85 2.31
CA ASN A 42 -5.16 9.92 3.04
C ASN A 42 -6.68 9.69 3.22
N GLU A 43 -7.29 8.89 2.34
CA GLU A 43 -8.72 8.57 2.31
C GLU A 43 -9.04 7.19 2.91
N SER A 44 -8.29 6.73 3.91
CA SER A 44 -8.52 5.45 4.59
C SER A 44 -8.48 4.19 3.69
N PHE A 45 -7.73 4.19 2.60
CA PHE A 45 -7.50 2.98 1.83
C PHE A 45 -6.20 2.28 2.27
N VAL A 46 -6.27 0.96 2.34
CA VAL A 46 -5.13 0.04 2.36
C VAL A 46 -5.11 -0.66 1.01
N ILE A 47 -4.03 -0.50 0.25
CA ILE A 47 -3.90 -1.05 -1.12
C ILE A 47 -2.73 -2.02 -1.13
N GLU A 48 -2.90 -3.18 -1.76
CA GLU A 48 -1.84 -4.13 -2.06
C GLU A 48 -1.56 -4.14 -3.56
N PHE A 49 -0.28 -4.04 -3.91
CA PHE A 49 0.25 -4.40 -5.23
C PHE A 49 1.12 -5.64 -5.11
N LYS A 50 1.00 -6.58 -6.05
CA LYS A 50 1.95 -7.70 -6.14
C LYS A 50 3.21 -7.26 -6.88
N TYR A 51 4.36 -7.50 -6.28
CA TYR A 51 5.65 -7.21 -6.88
C TYR A 51 6.21 -8.44 -7.59
N ASN A 52 6.44 -8.28 -8.89
CA ASN A 52 7.06 -9.30 -9.71
C ASN A 52 8.58 -9.08 -9.75
N SER A 53 9.33 -9.99 -9.13
CA SER A 53 10.78 -9.91 -9.03
C SER A 53 11.50 -10.10 -10.38
N PHE A 54 10.87 -10.77 -11.35
CA PHE A 54 11.46 -11.00 -12.67
C PHE A 54 11.39 -9.74 -13.53
N THR A 55 10.21 -9.10 -13.57
CA THR A 55 10.01 -7.85 -14.32
C THR A 55 10.43 -6.61 -13.52
N LYS A 56 10.68 -6.77 -12.22
CA LYS A 56 11.01 -5.72 -11.24
C LYS A 56 9.95 -4.62 -11.18
N ARG A 57 8.68 -5.00 -11.37
CA ARG A 57 7.52 -4.09 -11.42
C ARG A 57 6.40 -4.59 -10.52
N CYS A 58 5.60 -3.66 -10.04
CA CYS A 58 4.30 -3.97 -9.46
C CYS A 58 3.35 -4.37 -10.59
N GLU A 59 2.62 -5.45 -10.39
CA GLU A 59 1.57 -5.91 -11.30
C GLU A 59 0.35 -5.00 -11.17
N ASP A 60 -0.43 -4.90 -12.25
CA ASP A 60 -1.66 -4.09 -12.28
C ASP A 60 -2.80 -4.71 -11.44
N SER A 61 -2.57 -5.91 -10.88
CA SER A 61 -3.47 -6.59 -9.94
C SER A 61 -3.41 -5.89 -8.58
N LEU A 62 -4.24 -4.85 -8.43
CA LEU A 62 -4.43 -4.15 -7.17
C LEU A 62 -5.56 -4.80 -6.38
N ARG A 63 -5.34 -5.00 -5.08
CA ARG A 63 -6.39 -5.33 -4.12
C ARG A 63 -6.48 -4.23 -3.08
N PHE A 64 -7.64 -3.93 -2.54
CA PHE A 64 -7.78 -2.85 -1.58
C PHE A 64 -8.86 -3.07 -0.53
N LYS A 65 -8.72 -2.34 0.59
CA LYS A 65 -9.75 -2.21 1.60
C LYS A 65 -9.91 -0.75 2.00
N TYR A 66 -11.15 -0.27 1.98
CA TYR A 66 -11.53 1.00 2.59
C TYR A 66 -11.88 0.76 4.06
N LEU A 67 -11.22 1.48 4.97
CA LEU A 67 -11.42 1.32 6.42
C LEU A 67 -12.64 2.08 6.97
N GLY A 68 -13.33 2.88 6.16
CA GLY A 68 -14.54 3.58 6.60
C GLY A 68 -14.32 4.90 7.35
N LEU A 69 -13.09 5.23 7.74
CA LEU A 69 -12.80 6.30 8.70
C LEU A 69 -12.65 7.71 8.08
N LYS A 70 -12.44 7.82 6.76
CA LYS A 70 -12.13 9.10 6.07
C LYS A 70 -10.96 9.87 6.72
N LYS A 71 -9.97 9.13 7.20
CA LYS A 71 -8.74 9.62 7.82
C LYS A 71 -7.52 8.93 7.20
N PRO A 72 -6.33 9.56 7.26
CA PRO A 72 -5.10 8.95 6.78
C PRO A 72 -4.80 7.60 7.44
N VAL A 73 -4.39 6.62 6.65
CA VAL A 73 -3.66 5.45 7.14
C VAL A 73 -2.20 5.85 7.27
N VAL A 74 -1.75 6.13 8.49
CA VAL A 74 -0.44 6.73 8.76
C VAL A 74 0.68 5.72 8.93
N THR A 75 0.35 4.45 9.17
CA THR A 75 1.33 3.37 9.31
C THR A 75 0.72 2.06 8.87
N ILE A 76 1.50 1.26 8.15
CA ILE A 76 1.20 -0.14 7.83
C ILE A 76 2.38 -1.01 8.26
N ARG A 77 2.08 -2.18 8.82
CA ARG A 77 3.03 -3.28 9.03
C ARG A 77 2.39 -4.59 8.60
N ALA A 78 2.98 -5.23 7.60
CA ALA A 78 2.56 -6.56 7.18
C ALA A 78 3.25 -7.62 8.05
N VAL A 79 2.51 -8.61 8.52
CA VAL A 79 3.01 -9.75 9.31
C VAL A 79 2.72 -11.02 8.54
N CYS A 80 3.64 -11.41 7.64
CA CYS A 80 3.43 -12.49 6.67
C CYS A 80 3.06 -13.84 7.32
N ILE A 81 3.71 -14.21 8.44
CA ILE A 81 3.47 -15.51 9.07
C ILE A 81 2.06 -15.66 9.64
N LEU A 82 1.39 -14.54 9.95
CA LEU A 82 0.03 -14.51 10.47
C LEU A 82 -1.00 -14.11 9.41
N GLU A 83 -0.56 -13.82 8.18
CA GLU A 83 -1.42 -13.23 7.13
C GLU A 83 -2.20 -12.02 7.66
N ARG A 84 -1.53 -11.18 8.46
CA ARG A 84 -2.11 -9.97 9.05
C ARG A 84 -1.47 -8.70 8.51
N ILE A 85 -2.27 -7.65 8.45
CA ILE A 85 -1.83 -6.29 8.16
C ILE A 85 -2.26 -5.43 9.35
N LEU A 86 -1.29 -4.80 10.01
CA LEU A 86 -1.51 -3.87 11.10
C LEU A 86 -1.50 -2.45 10.53
N CYS A 87 -2.55 -1.69 10.80
CA CYS A 87 -2.73 -0.34 10.29
C CYS A 87 -2.97 0.62 11.46
N ILE A 88 -2.36 1.81 11.42
CA ILE A 88 -2.77 2.93 12.28
C ILE A 88 -3.58 3.90 11.42
N CYS A 89 -4.83 4.15 11.83
CA CYS A 89 -5.72 5.11 11.19
C CYS A 89 -6.61 5.76 12.26
N ASP A 90 -6.71 7.09 12.24
CA ASP A 90 -7.48 7.85 13.24
C ASP A 90 -7.15 7.49 14.70
N SER A 91 -5.85 7.33 15.02
CA SER A 91 -5.37 6.88 16.35
C SER A 91 -5.81 5.47 16.77
N ASN A 92 -6.46 4.71 15.89
CA ASN A 92 -6.85 3.32 16.13
C ASN A 92 -5.83 2.36 15.51
N LEU A 93 -5.52 1.28 16.24
CA LEU A 93 -4.85 0.11 15.70
C LEU A 93 -5.89 -0.81 15.08
N ILE A 94 -5.83 -0.99 13.77
CA ILE A 94 -6.72 -1.85 12.99
C ILE A 94 -5.91 -3.05 12.53
N VAL A 95 -6.48 -4.25 12.72
CA VAL A 95 -5.87 -5.50 12.29
C VAL A 95 -6.72 -6.10 11.20
N LEU A 96 -6.16 -6.22 10.01
CA LEU A 96 -6.80 -6.87 8.86
C LEU A 96 -6.19 -8.25 8.64
N ASN A 97 -7.01 -9.19 8.17
CA ASN A 97 -6.52 -10.34 7.43
C ASN A 97 -6.09 -9.88 6.04
N GLN A 98 -5.03 -10.45 5.48
CA GLN A 98 -4.63 -10.18 4.09
C GLN A 98 -5.76 -10.48 3.09
N ASN A 99 -6.68 -11.38 3.41
CA ASN A 99 -7.85 -11.72 2.60
C ASN A 99 -8.99 -10.67 2.68
N ASP A 100 -8.91 -9.70 3.59
CA ASP A 100 -9.90 -8.62 3.68
C ASP A 100 -9.77 -7.59 2.56
N LEU A 101 -8.64 -7.61 1.83
CA LEU A 101 -8.41 -6.78 0.66
C LEU A 101 -9.08 -7.44 -0.55
N GLU A 102 -9.97 -6.71 -1.21
CA GLU A 102 -10.73 -7.16 -2.37
C GLU A 102 -10.03 -6.79 -3.68
#